data_AF-A0A812P1Z9-F1
#
_entry.id   AF-A0A812P1Z9-F1
#
_cell.length_a   1.000
_cell.length_b   1.000
_cell.length_c   1.000
_cell.angle_alpha   90.00
_cell.angle_beta   90.00
_cell.angle_gamma   90.00
#
_symmetry.space_group_name_H-M   'P 1'
#
loop_
_entity.id
_entity.type
_entity.pdbx_description
1 polymer ?
#
loop_
_entity_poly.entity_id
_entity_poly.type
_entity_poly.pdbx_seq_one_letter_code
_entity_poly.pdbx_strand_id
1 'polypeptide(L)'
;MYLSWRFRLFCLLCWHSASAHPEALAPSTTAGVSGQRFSGEAFRELPREELRFAGIRRSDLKALRDEKTCDRWIVVTSIFQPSPATRKLGELTKQGWCYVVVADKNGPKDYDDVEGVIYLTVERQRALHFHIMDHLPWRHFGRKNVGFLYAIAHGAKIIYDTDDDNRLKEARIPILGLDDLGREDGLAINVSRPDVGTLGHGLSSQPGLLNPYPSFRPTCGHIWPRGFPLDFVQSPQTFNRSLLPVQLSRPPAIQQFLADEDPDVDAIFRLTRPLPCSFQGPGEGRPQVVAVPPQFFTPYNAQCTVHLYEAFWGLLLPVTVHGRVSDIWRAYLTQKLLWDVGQVVTFMPSHVVHDRVAHDYLKDFQSEGDLQLKSTALVSFLARWSSDAPTLVERIEQLWAALYMRGFVELGDVRLAQAWIRDLISVGYDFPELQLGKIMWVPADGMPSTDEKHEL
;
A
#
# COMPACT_ATOMS: atom_id res chain seq x y z
N MET A 1 -54.60 -30.46 64.73
CA MET A 1 -54.62 -30.67 66.20
C MET A 1 -53.20 -30.52 66.72
N TYR A 2 -52.98 -29.53 67.60
CA TYR A 2 -51.92 -29.32 68.61
C TYR A 2 -50.43 -29.42 68.18
N LEU A 3 -49.68 -28.29 68.16
CA LEU A 3 -48.81 -27.75 69.24
C LEU A 3 -47.64 -28.71 69.59
N SER A 4 -46.37 -28.32 69.72
CA SER A 4 -45.84 -27.13 70.40
C SER A 4 -44.36 -26.88 70.08
N TRP A 5 -43.98 -25.61 70.19
CA TRP A 5 -42.61 -25.12 70.36
C TRP A 5 -41.86 -25.72 71.55
N ARG A 6 -40.52 -25.80 71.47
CA ARG A 6 -39.63 -25.38 72.57
C ARG A 6 -38.21 -25.04 72.08
N PHE A 7 -37.81 -23.84 72.47
CA PHE A 7 -36.51 -23.18 72.31
C PHE A 7 -35.53 -23.56 73.44
N ARG A 8 -34.24 -23.25 73.21
CA ARG A 8 -33.12 -22.92 74.15
C ARG A 8 -31.97 -23.93 74.17
N LEU A 9 -30.68 -23.59 74.27
CA LEU A 9 -29.86 -22.35 74.17
C LEU A 9 -28.40 -22.75 74.53
N PHE A 10 -27.40 -21.93 74.17
CA PHE A 10 -25.98 -21.89 74.61
C PHE A 10 -24.98 -22.86 73.95
N CYS A 11 -23.75 -22.50 73.57
CA CYS A 11 -23.07 -21.21 73.35
C CYS A 11 -21.72 -21.48 72.63
N LEU A 12 -21.31 -20.51 71.82
CA LEU A 12 -19.95 -20.03 71.51
C LEU A 12 -18.73 -20.95 71.77
N LEU A 13 -17.97 -21.20 70.70
CA LEU A 13 -16.53 -20.97 70.66
C LEU A 13 -16.07 -20.75 69.21
N CYS A 14 -15.50 -19.57 68.97
CA CYS A 14 -14.82 -19.20 67.75
C CYS A 14 -13.58 -20.07 67.53
N TRP A 15 -13.30 -20.47 66.29
CA TRP A 15 -11.96 -20.37 65.69
C TRP A 15 -12.07 -20.38 64.16
N HIS A 16 -11.45 -19.37 63.56
CA HIS A 16 -11.24 -19.22 62.12
C HIS A 16 -10.16 -20.18 61.63
N SER A 17 -10.37 -20.80 60.47
CA SER A 17 -9.39 -20.79 59.38
C SER A 17 -10.02 -21.32 58.08
N ALA A 18 -10.69 -20.43 57.35
CA ALA A 18 -10.91 -20.63 55.92
C ALA A 18 -9.56 -20.38 55.23
N SER A 19 -8.87 -21.44 54.79
CA SER A 19 -7.74 -21.32 53.88
C SER A 19 -8.26 -21.11 52.45
N ALA A 20 -8.83 -19.94 52.20
CA ALA A 20 -8.86 -19.38 50.87
C ALA A 20 -7.47 -18.77 50.64
N HIS A 21 -6.65 -19.40 49.81
CA HIS A 21 -5.45 -18.74 49.30
C HIS A 21 -5.91 -17.56 48.45
N PRO A 22 -5.59 -16.31 48.82
CA PRO A 22 -5.58 -15.25 47.83
C PRO A 22 -4.33 -15.50 47.00
N GLU A 23 -4.50 -15.83 45.71
CA GLU A 23 -3.42 -15.55 44.77
C GLU A 23 -3.09 -14.07 44.92
N ALA A 24 -1.94 -13.81 45.52
CA ALA A 24 -1.39 -12.48 45.60
C ALA A 24 -1.29 -11.98 44.15
N LEU A 25 -2.13 -11.02 43.80
CA LEU A 25 -1.88 -10.11 42.69
C LEU A 25 -0.45 -9.61 42.88
N ALA A 26 0.48 -10.20 42.13
CA ALA A 26 1.81 -9.67 42.01
C ALA A 26 1.63 -8.19 41.66
N PRO A 27 2.27 -7.26 42.38
CA PRO A 27 2.21 -5.86 42.00
C PRO A 27 2.69 -5.81 40.56
N SER A 28 1.84 -5.33 39.64
CA SER A 28 2.28 -4.99 38.30
C SER A 28 3.37 -3.95 38.51
N THR A 29 4.63 -4.37 38.44
CA THR A 29 5.76 -3.45 38.39
C THR A 29 5.60 -2.73 37.07
N THR A 30 4.84 -1.64 37.07
CA THR A 30 4.88 -0.61 36.05
C THR A 30 6.27 -0.01 36.13
N ALA A 31 7.23 -0.70 35.52
CA ALA A 31 8.57 -0.18 35.28
C ALA A 31 8.42 0.97 34.28
N GLY A 32 8.09 2.15 34.77
CA GLY A 32 7.85 3.37 33.99
C GLY A 32 9.13 4.00 33.42
N VAL A 33 10.11 3.18 33.03
CA VAL A 33 11.44 3.66 32.60
C VAL A 33 11.65 3.51 31.09
N SER A 34 11.00 2.56 30.42
CA SER A 34 11.08 2.45 28.96
C SER A 34 9.85 1.76 28.34
N GLY A 35 9.41 2.29 27.19
CA GLY A 35 8.42 1.63 26.33
C GLY A 35 9.04 0.49 25.53
N GLN A 36 8.22 -0.45 25.06
CA GLN A 36 8.64 -1.52 24.15
C GLN A 36 8.31 -1.15 22.71
N ARG A 37 9.25 -1.41 21.80
CA ARG A 37 9.00 -1.30 20.35
C ARG A 37 8.24 -2.52 19.87
N PHE A 38 7.44 -2.33 18.82
CA PHE A 38 6.87 -3.45 18.09
C PHE A 38 7.99 -4.30 17.48
N SER A 39 8.04 -5.59 17.82
CA SER A 39 9.16 -6.47 17.44
C SER A 39 9.17 -6.82 15.95
N GLY A 40 7.98 -6.96 15.34
CA GLY A 40 7.84 -7.53 13.99
C GLY A 40 8.18 -9.01 13.89
N GLU A 41 8.43 -9.68 15.03
CA GLU A 41 8.65 -11.12 15.08
C GLU A 41 7.33 -11.87 14.99
N ALA A 42 7.38 -13.09 14.45
CA ALA A 42 6.19 -13.92 14.36
C ALA A 42 5.75 -14.31 15.78
N PHE A 43 4.48 -14.07 16.10
CA PHE A 43 3.89 -14.45 17.39
C PHE A 43 2.70 -15.39 17.25
N ARG A 44 2.26 -15.65 16.02
CA ARG A 44 1.21 -16.62 15.69
C ARG A 44 1.58 -17.39 14.43
N GLU A 45 0.92 -18.52 14.23
CA GLU A 45 1.12 -19.40 13.08
C GLU A 45 -0.11 -19.41 12.18
N LEU A 46 0.10 -19.66 10.89
CA LEU A 46 -0.96 -20.00 9.95
C LEU A 46 -0.69 -21.44 9.46
N PRO A 47 -1.59 -22.40 9.71
CA PRO A 47 -1.40 -23.78 9.26
C PRO A 47 -1.26 -23.85 7.73
N ARG A 48 -0.45 -24.77 7.21
CA ARG A 48 -0.19 -24.88 5.77
C ARG A 48 -1.46 -25.19 4.96
N GLU A 49 -2.40 -25.91 5.55
CA GLU A 49 -3.72 -26.22 4.99
C GLU A 49 -4.61 -24.99 4.77
N GLU A 50 -4.27 -23.84 5.38
CA GLU A 50 -4.95 -22.57 5.12
C GLU A 50 -4.39 -21.84 3.90
N LEU A 51 -3.22 -22.26 3.38
CA LEU A 51 -2.69 -21.78 2.11
C LEU A 51 -3.42 -22.48 0.96
N ARG A 52 -4.06 -21.69 0.09
CA ARG A 52 -5.01 -22.15 -0.91
C ARG A 52 -4.41 -22.26 -2.31
N PHE A 53 -3.21 -21.73 -2.56
CA PHE A 53 -2.65 -21.67 -3.91
C PHE A 53 -1.42 -22.53 -4.16
N ALA A 54 -1.00 -23.33 -3.17
CA ALA A 54 0.08 -24.30 -3.37
C ALA A 54 -0.28 -25.29 -4.50
N GLY A 55 0.48 -25.27 -5.60
CA GLY A 55 0.33 -26.21 -6.71
C GLY A 55 -0.90 -26.05 -7.63
N ILE A 56 -1.60 -24.91 -7.60
CA ILE A 56 -2.76 -24.67 -8.50
C ILE A 56 -2.30 -24.45 -9.95
N ARG A 57 -2.97 -25.11 -10.90
CA ARG A 57 -2.77 -24.91 -12.35
C ARG A 57 -3.80 -23.92 -12.90
N ARG A 58 -3.35 -22.99 -13.77
CA ARG A 58 -4.19 -21.96 -14.42
C ARG A 58 -5.38 -22.53 -15.22
N SER A 59 -5.33 -23.79 -15.62
CA SER A 59 -6.36 -24.47 -16.42
C SER A 59 -7.70 -24.69 -15.69
N ASP A 60 -7.71 -24.58 -14.36
CA ASP A 60 -8.82 -25.08 -13.55
C ASP A 60 -9.91 -24.03 -13.28
N LEU A 61 -9.77 -22.81 -13.84
CA LEU A 61 -10.64 -21.67 -13.56
C LEU A 61 -11.17 -21.06 -14.85
N LYS A 62 -12.50 -20.90 -14.92
CA LYS A 62 -13.21 -20.38 -16.08
C LYS A 62 -13.20 -18.86 -16.05
N ALA A 63 -12.59 -18.23 -17.05
CA ALA A 63 -12.60 -16.78 -17.18
C ALA A 63 -14.01 -16.28 -17.51
N LEU A 64 -14.56 -15.39 -16.67
CA LEU A 64 -15.66 -14.51 -17.02
C LEU A 64 -15.08 -13.42 -17.92
N ARG A 65 -15.20 -13.62 -19.24
CA ARG A 65 -14.85 -12.60 -20.23
C ARG A 65 -16.11 -11.87 -20.63
N ASP A 66 -16.34 -10.70 -20.04
CA ASP A 66 -17.20 -9.70 -20.67
C ASP A 66 -16.45 -9.06 -21.85
N GLU A 67 -17.19 -8.43 -22.77
CA GLU A 67 -16.58 -7.64 -23.84
C GLU A 67 -15.69 -6.55 -23.22
N LYS A 68 -14.41 -6.51 -23.63
CA LYS A 68 -13.46 -5.51 -23.13
C LYS A 68 -13.91 -4.13 -23.60
N THR A 69 -14.30 -3.26 -22.67
CA THR A 69 -14.86 -1.95 -23.01
C THR A 69 -13.87 -0.80 -22.89
N CYS A 70 -12.75 -0.96 -22.15
CA CYS A 70 -11.85 0.17 -21.88
C CYS A 70 -10.45 -0.20 -21.35
N ASP A 71 -9.40 0.38 -21.93
CA ASP A 71 -8.01 0.11 -21.56
C ASP A 71 -7.50 1.00 -20.39
N ARG A 72 -7.98 2.23 -20.26
CA ARG A 72 -7.47 3.24 -19.30
C ARG A 72 -8.55 3.57 -18.27
N TRP A 73 -8.28 3.37 -16.99
CA TRP A 73 -9.26 3.53 -15.93
C TRP A 73 -8.83 4.49 -14.83
N ILE A 74 -9.72 5.38 -14.44
CA ILE A 74 -9.61 6.19 -13.22
C ILE A 74 -10.45 5.48 -12.16
N VAL A 75 -9.86 5.22 -11.00
CA VAL A 75 -10.53 4.55 -9.88
C VAL A 75 -10.50 5.46 -8.66
N VAL A 76 -11.69 5.87 -8.21
CA VAL A 76 -11.89 6.71 -7.03
C VAL A 76 -12.87 6.03 -6.08
N THR A 77 -12.69 6.26 -4.78
CA THR A 77 -13.74 6.00 -3.79
C THR A 77 -14.20 7.34 -3.22
N SER A 78 -15.49 7.53 -2.98
CA SER A 78 -15.99 8.79 -2.43
C SER A 78 -17.23 8.61 -1.57
N ILE A 79 -17.33 9.46 -0.54
CA ILE A 79 -18.54 9.66 0.26
C ILE A 79 -19.11 11.08 0.08
N PHE A 80 -18.58 11.86 -0.85
CA PHE A 80 -18.98 13.24 -1.10
C PHE A 80 -19.69 13.37 -2.44
N GLN A 81 -20.42 14.47 -2.62
CA GLN A 81 -20.92 14.87 -3.95
C GLN A 81 -19.75 15.26 -4.86
N PRO A 82 -19.89 15.18 -6.20
CA PRO A 82 -18.81 15.50 -7.13
C PRO A 82 -18.11 16.83 -6.87
N SER A 83 -16.85 16.73 -6.46
CA SER A 83 -15.96 17.87 -6.25
C SER A 83 -15.49 18.48 -7.59
N PRO A 84 -14.90 19.69 -7.59
CA PRO A 84 -14.23 20.22 -8.78
C PRO A 84 -13.12 19.29 -9.32
N ALA A 85 -12.37 18.64 -8.44
CA ALA A 85 -11.35 17.65 -8.82
C ALA A 85 -11.97 16.47 -9.57
N THR A 86 -13.07 15.92 -9.05
CA THR A 86 -13.83 14.84 -9.69
C THR A 86 -14.37 15.26 -11.05
N ARG A 87 -14.92 16.47 -11.19
CA ARG A 87 -15.42 16.96 -12.49
C ARG A 87 -14.31 17.06 -13.51
N LYS A 88 -13.12 17.53 -13.10
CA LYS A 88 -11.93 17.59 -13.96
C LYS A 88 -11.43 16.20 -14.37
N LEU A 89 -11.52 15.19 -13.49
CA LEU A 89 -11.28 13.78 -13.86
C LEU A 89 -12.31 13.28 -14.89
N GLY A 90 -13.57 13.68 -14.74
CA GLY A 90 -14.64 13.38 -15.69
C GLY A 90 -14.36 13.86 -17.12
N GLU A 91 -13.66 14.98 -17.30
CA GLU A 91 -13.26 15.47 -18.63
C GLU A 91 -12.35 14.47 -19.38
N LEU A 92 -11.59 13.64 -18.66
CA LEU A 92 -10.72 12.63 -19.27
C LEU A 92 -11.51 11.49 -19.93
N THR A 93 -12.80 11.36 -19.63
CA THR A 93 -13.65 10.38 -20.32
C THR A 93 -13.78 10.67 -21.81
N LYS A 94 -13.72 11.95 -22.19
CA LYS A 94 -13.68 12.41 -23.59
C LYS A 94 -12.35 12.12 -24.26
N GLN A 95 -11.33 11.74 -23.49
CA GLN A 95 -9.98 11.37 -23.94
C GLN A 95 -9.74 9.86 -23.88
N GLY A 96 -10.80 9.05 -23.75
CA GLY A 96 -10.73 7.59 -23.77
C GLY A 96 -10.41 6.94 -22.42
N TRP A 97 -10.49 7.69 -21.31
CA TRP A 97 -10.50 7.08 -19.98
C TRP A 97 -11.90 6.61 -19.59
N CYS A 98 -11.98 5.49 -18.90
CA CYS A 98 -13.17 5.12 -18.15
C CYS A 98 -12.98 5.55 -16.70
N TYR A 99 -14.06 6.00 -16.07
CA TYR A 99 -13.98 6.52 -14.72
C TYR A 99 -15.00 5.81 -13.85
N VAL A 100 -14.52 5.07 -12.85
CA VAL A 100 -15.36 4.43 -11.84
C VAL A 100 -15.19 5.11 -10.48
N VAL A 101 -16.32 5.41 -9.86
CA VAL A 101 -16.40 5.93 -8.48
C VAL A 101 -17.12 4.91 -7.63
N VAL A 102 -16.45 4.42 -6.59
CA VAL A 102 -17.00 3.46 -5.62
C VAL A 102 -17.65 4.23 -4.47
N ALA A 103 -18.96 4.03 -4.29
CA ALA A 103 -19.71 4.61 -3.18
C ALA A 103 -19.44 3.87 -1.86
N ASP A 104 -19.78 4.52 -0.74
CA ASP A 104 -19.99 3.86 0.54
C ASP A 104 -21.37 4.25 1.10
N LYS A 105 -21.82 3.61 2.19
CA LYS A 105 -23.13 3.83 2.83
C LYS A 105 -23.40 5.27 3.23
N ASN A 106 -22.35 6.07 3.43
CA ASN A 106 -22.46 7.46 3.83
C ASN A 106 -22.33 8.42 2.62
N GLY A 107 -22.14 7.89 1.42
CA GLY A 107 -22.01 8.67 0.19
C GLY A 107 -23.33 9.10 -0.43
N PRO A 108 -23.28 9.88 -1.52
CA PRO A 108 -24.47 10.28 -2.25
C PRO A 108 -25.17 9.07 -2.89
N LYS A 109 -26.45 9.22 -3.22
CA LYS A 109 -27.23 8.14 -3.87
C LYS A 109 -26.95 8.07 -5.37
N ASP A 110 -26.61 9.21 -5.96
CA ASP A 110 -26.33 9.43 -7.36
C ASP A 110 -25.01 10.19 -7.52
N TYR A 111 -24.51 10.25 -8.74
CA TYR A 111 -23.27 10.94 -9.10
C TYR A 111 -23.38 11.54 -10.52
N ASP A 112 -24.60 11.92 -10.88
CA ASP A 112 -25.02 12.23 -12.26
C ASP A 112 -24.42 13.54 -12.80
N ASP A 113 -23.87 14.33 -11.88
CA ASP A 113 -23.20 15.61 -12.11
C ASP A 113 -21.82 15.49 -12.80
N VAL A 114 -21.35 14.27 -13.07
CA VAL A 114 -20.12 13.99 -13.81
C VAL A 114 -20.41 13.07 -14.99
N GLU A 115 -20.34 13.65 -16.19
CA GLU A 115 -20.54 12.92 -17.44
C GLU A 115 -19.52 11.78 -17.59
N GLY A 116 -19.99 10.60 -18.00
CA GLY A 116 -19.15 9.44 -18.28
C GLY A 116 -18.69 8.64 -17.06
N VAL A 117 -19.17 8.97 -15.85
CA VAL A 117 -18.81 8.25 -14.62
C VAL A 117 -19.66 7.02 -14.39
N ILE A 118 -18.99 5.90 -14.13
CA ILE A 118 -19.59 4.68 -13.62
C ILE A 118 -19.64 4.78 -12.09
N TYR A 119 -20.80 5.15 -11.56
CA TYR A 119 -21.01 5.17 -10.12
C TYR A 119 -21.45 3.79 -9.61
N LEU A 120 -20.61 3.16 -8.78
CA LEU A 120 -20.92 1.90 -8.11
C LEU A 120 -21.61 2.18 -6.77
N THR A 121 -22.93 2.38 -6.83
CA THR A 121 -23.78 2.52 -5.64
C THR A 121 -23.69 1.29 -4.74
N VAL A 122 -24.19 1.40 -3.50
CA VAL A 122 -24.27 0.27 -2.57
C VAL A 122 -25.03 -0.91 -3.19
N GLU A 123 -26.12 -0.63 -3.91
CA GLU A 123 -26.95 -1.63 -4.59
C GLU A 123 -26.20 -2.28 -5.75
N ARG A 124 -25.50 -1.49 -6.57
CA ARG A 124 -24.68 -2.02 -7.68
C ARG A 124 -23.54 -2.87 -7.17
N GLN A 125 -22.86 -2.43 -6.11
CA GLN A 125 -21.80 -3.22 -5.46
C GLN A 125 -22.34 -4.56 -4.96
N ARG A 126 -23.51 -4.59 -4.33
CA ARG A 126 -24.14 -5.86 -3.87
C ARG A 126 -24.50 -6.81 -5.01
N ALA A 127 -24.69 -6.31 -6.22
CA ALA A 127 -24.96 -7.11 -7.40
C ALA A 127 -23.68 -7.66 -8.08
N LEU A 128 -22.50 -7.23 -7.64
CA LEU A 128 -21.23 -7.79 -8.11
C LEU A 128 -20.98 -9.14 -7.43
N HIS A 129 -20.56 -10.12 -8.21
CA HIS A 129 -20.36 -11.50 -7.77
C HIS A 129 -18.87 -11.83 -7.51
N PHE A 130 -18.08 -10.81 -7.16
CA PHE A 130 -16.67 -10.99 -6.82
C PHE A 130 -16.53 -11.63 -5.43
N HIS A 131 -15.57 -12.54 -5.27
CA HIS A 131 -15.25 -13.19 -4.01
C HIS A 131 -14.80 -12.20 -2.92
N ILE A 132 -14.13 -11.09 -3.28
CA ILE A 132 -13.73 -10.07 -2.29
C ILE A 132 -14.93 -9.45 -1.56
N MET A 133 -16.14 -9.50 -2.14
CA MET A 133 -17.31 -8.85 -1.57
C MET A 133 -17.68 -9.37 -0.17
N ASP A 134 -17.37 -10.64 0.11
CA ASP A 134 -17.59 -11.29 1.41
C ASP A 134 -16.60 -10.83 2.50
N HIS A 135 -15.52 -10.16 2.10
CA HIS A 135 -14.41 -9.78 2.97
C HIS A 135 -14.25 -8.27 3.15
N LEU A 136 -14.97 -7.46 2.36
CA LEU A 136 -14.87 -6.01 2.44
C LEU A 136 -15.86 -5.41 3.44
N PRO A 137 -15.40 -4.67 4.47
CA PRO A 137 -16.29 -3.91 5.33
C PRO A 137 -16.89 -2.70 4.60
N TRP A 138 -18.02 -2.20 5.10
CA TRP A 138 -18.54 -0.87 4.74
C TRP A 138 -17.91 0.20 5.65
N ARG A 139 -18.00 1.47 5.25
CA ARG A 139 -17.38 2.62 5.91
C ARG A 139 -15.88 2.45 6.02
N HIS A 140 -15.26 1.97 4.95
CA HIS A 140 -13.85 1.63 4.95
C HIS A 140 -13.21 1.98 3.61
N PHE A 141 -12.04 2.62 3.67
CA PHE A 141 -11.27 3.05 2.50
C PHE A 141 -11.01 1.91 1.50
N GLY A 142 -10.74 0.70 2.02
CA GLY A 142 -10.55 -0.50 1.21
C GLY A 142 -11.74 -0.94 0.34
N ARG A 143 -12.90 -0.26 0.40
CA ARG A 143 -13.95 -0.41 -0.63
C ARG A 143 -13.47 -0.07 -2.04
N LYS A 144 -12.41 0.76 -2.16
CA LYS A 144 -11.74 1.04 -3.44
C LYS A 144 -11.27 -0.23 -4.18
N ASN A 145 -11.02 -1.33 -3.47
CA ASN A 145 -10.73 -2.64 -4.07
C ASN A 145 -11.79 -3.11 -5.08
N VAL A 146 -13.07 -2.78 -4.85
CA VAL A 146 -14.16 -3.09 -5.78
C VAL A 146 -13.96 -2.36 -7.11
N GLY A 147 -13.53 -1.10 -7.06
CA GLY A 147 -13.29 -0.29 -8.25
C GLY A 147 -12.10 -0.81 -9.07
N PHE A 148 -11.02 -1.24 -8.41
CA PHE A 148 -9.89 -1.89 -9.09
C PHE A 148 -10.34 -3.17 -9.79
N LEU A 149 -11.02 -4.07 -9.09
CA LEU A 149 -11.45 -5.33 -9.69
C LEU A 149 -12.47 -5.12 -10.81
N TYR A 150 -13.38 -4.16 -10.63
CA TYR A 150 -14.31 -3.75 -11.67
C TYR A 150 -13.57 -3.27 -12.92
N ALA A 151 -12.58 -2.38 -12.79
CA ALA A 151 -11.78 -1.91 -13.91
C ALA A 151 -11.05 -3.06 -14.63
N ILE A 152 -10.43 -3.97 -13.87
CA ILE A 152 -9.73 -5.15 -14.42
C ILE A 152 -10.70 -6.05 -15.19
N ALA A 153 -11.87 -6.34 -14.61
CA ALA A 153 -12.92 -7.15 -15.25
C ALA A 153 -13.41 -6.54 -16.58
N HIS A 154 -13.32 -5.21 -16.72
CA HIS A 154 -13.74 -4.48 -17.92
C HIS A 154 -12.57 -4.13 -18.87
N GLY A 155 -11.43 -4.82 -18.72
CA GLY A 155 -10.34 -4.78 -19.70
C GLY A 155 -9.23 -3.79 -19.41
N ALA A 156 -9.13 -3.24 -18.19
CA ALA A 156 -8.06 -2.31 -17.84
C ALA A 156 -6.67 -2.85 -18.20
N LYS A 157 -5.83 -1.96 -18.74
CA LYS A 157 -4.38 -2.10 -18.89
C LYS A 157 -3.63 -1.05 -18.07
N ILE A 158 -4.32 0.04 -17.72
CA ILE A 158 -3.80 1.15 -16.94
C ILE A 158 -4.87 1.54 -15.93
N ILE A 159 -4.49 1.67 -14.67
CA ILE A 159 -5.33 2.20 -13.60
C ILE A 159 -4.64 3.42 -13.00
N TYR A 160 -5.34 4.55 -12.97
CA TYR A 160 -4.98 5.73 -12.19
C TYR A 160 -5.76 5.69 -10.88
N ASP A 161 -5.03 5.36 -9.81
CA ASP A 161 -5.49 5.29 -8.43
C ASP A 161 -5.41 6.70 -7.81
N THR A 162 -6.57 7.31 -7.58
CA THR A 162 -6.67 8.69 -7.08
C THR A 162 -7.87 8.91 -6.16
N ASP A 163 -7.87 10.02 -5.43
CA ASP A 163 -8.99 10.41 -4.56
C ASP A 163 -9.76 11.60 -5.15
N ASP A 164 -10.96 11.83 -4.64
CA ASP A 164 -11.89 12.86 -5.12
C ASP A 164 -11.49 14.29 -4.73
N ASP A 165 -10.38 14.49 -4.01
CA ASP A 165 -9.81 15.78 -3.63
C ASP A 165 -8.45 16.07 -4.29
N ASN A 166 -7.99 15.22 -5.21
CA ASN A 166 -6.77 15.43 -5.97
C ASN A 166 -7.06 16.15 -7.29
N ARG A 167 -6.94 17.48 -7.29
CA ARG A 167 -7.20 18.29 -8.48
C ARG A 167 -6.03 18.22 -9.45
N LEU A 168 -6.26 17.65 -10.64
CA LEU A 168 -5.29 17.67 -11.73
C LEU A 168 -4.87 19.11 -12.08
N LYS A 169 -3.57 19.34 -12.26
CA LYS A 169 -3.06 20.62 -12.79
C LYS A 169 -3.47 20.81 -14.24
N GLU A 170 -3.31 19.76 -15.04
CA GLU A 170 -3.66 19.71 -16.46
C GLU A 170 -4.66 18.58 -16.71
N ALA A 171 -5.58 18.74 -17.68
CA ALA A 171 -6.54 17.70 -18.04
C ALA A 171 -5.89 16.58 -18.88
N ARG A 172 -4.87 15.92 -18.31
CA ARG A 172 -4.20 14.73 -18.83
C ARG A 172 -3.58 13.95 -17.68
N ILE A 173 -3.30 12.66 -17.86
CA ILE A 173 -2.50 11.85 -16.94
C ILE A 173 -1.34 11.30 -17.76
N PRO A 174 -0.12 11.84 -17.64
CA PRO A 174 1.02 11.33 -18.37
C PRO A 174 1.37 9.92 -17.88
N ILE A 175 1.77 9.04 -18.77
CA ILE A 175 2.20 7.68 -18.43
C ILE A 175 3.57 7.42 -19.05
N LEU A 176 4.58 7.33 -18.18
CA LEU A 176 5.97 7.12 -18.59
C LEU A 176 6.08 5.85 -19.43
N GLY A 177 6.68 5.99 -20.62
CA GLY A 177 6.93 4.89 -21.54
C GLY A 177 5.74 4.47 -22.42
N LEU A 178 4.56 5.08 -22.26
CA LEU A 178 3.45 4.94 -23.22
C LEU A 178 3.18 6.24 -23.98
N ASP A 179 3.23 7.38 -23.29
CA ASP A 179 3.07 8.69 -23.94
C ASP A 179 4.38 9.21 -24.56
N ASP A 180 5.52 8.58 -24.20
CA ASP A 180 6.87 8.94 -24.67
C ASP A 180 7.36 8.06 -25.84
N LEU A 181 6.50 7.20 -26.39
CA LEU A 181 6.83 6.30 -27.50
C LEU A 181 7.33 7.09 -28.71
N GLY A 182 8.63 6.99 -29.01
CA GLY A 182 9.28 7.64 -30.14
C GLY A 182 10.25 8.78 -29.79
N ARG A 183 10.42 9.13 -28.51
CA ARG A 183 11.52 10.01 -28.09
C ARG A 183 12.80 9.20 -27.83
N GLU A 184 13.95 9.69 -28.29
CA GLU A 184 15.27 9.05 -28.07
C GLU A 184 15.62 8.90 -26.56
N ASP A 185 15.03 9.74 -25.71
CA ASP A 185 15.20 9.77 -24.26
C ASP A 185 14.09 9.03 -23.48
N GLY A 186 13.11 8.40 -24.17
CA GLY A 186 11.75 8.10 -23.68
C GLY A 186 11.57 7.17 -22.47
N LEU A 187 12.65 6.73 -21.85
CA LEU A 187 12.69 5.91 -20.64
C LEU A 187 13.91 6.20 -19.76
N ALA A 188 14.52 7.38 -19.93
CA ALA A 188 15.60 7.87 -19.09
C ALA A 188 15.04 8.30 -17.74
N ILE A 189 15.63 7.78 -16.66
CA ILE A 189 15.20 8.06 -15.30
C ILE A 189 16.41 8.24 -14.39
N ASN A 190 16.19 8.77 -13.18
CA ASN A 190 17.18 8.80 -12.13
C ASN A 190 17.01 7.60 -11.18
N VAL A 191 18.09 6.91 -10.85
CA VAL A 191 18.14 5.88 -9.80
C VAL A 191 19.16 6.28 -8.74
N SER A 192 18.85 6.08 -7.46
CA SER A 192 19.82 6.27 -6.38
C SER A 192 21.01 5.30 -6.52
N ARG A 193 22.25 5.80 -6.54
CA ARG A 193 23.45 4.93 -6.43
C ARG A 193 23.40 4.16 -5.11
N PRO A 194 23.69 2.85 -5.11
CA PRO A 194 24.21 2.20 -3.93
C PRO A 194 25.60 2.79 -3.65
N ASP A 195 25.87 3.23 -2.41
CA ASP A 195 27.24 3.56 -2.03
C ASP A 195 28.07 2.27 -2.08
N VAL A 196 29.23 2.32 -2.73
CA VAL A 196 30.08 1.12 -2.98
C VAL A 196 30.48 0.41 -1.68
N GLY A 197 30.44 1.09 -0.53
CA GLY A 197 30.67 0.51 0.80
C GLY A 197 29.49 -0.29 1.40
N THR A 198 28.27 -0.16 0.86
CA THR A 198 27.09 -0.93 1.31
C THR A 198 26.92 -2.28 0.62
N LEU A 199 27.64 -2.51 -0.49
CA LEU A 199 27.62 -3.78 -1.24
C LEU A 199 28.74 -4.75 -0.81
N GLY A 200 29.69 -4.30 0.04
CA GLY A 200 30.95 -5.00 0.34
C GLY A 200 31.04 -5.74 1.68
N HIS A 201 30.00 -5.74 2.51
CA HIS A 201 29.97 -6.54 3.75
C HIS A 201 28.60 -7.19 3.85
N GLY A 202 28.58 -8.53 3.96
CA GLY A 202 27.37 -9.34 3.90
C GLY A 202 26.23 -8.80 4.73
N LEU A 203 24.99 -8.96 4.22
CA LEU A 203 23.74 -8.71 4.95
C LEU A 203 23.85 -7.49 5.87
N SER A 204 23.92 -6.28 5.32
CA SER A 204 23.71 -5.10 6.17
C SER A 204 22.35 -5.31 6.85
N SER A 205 22.34 -5.46 8.16
CA SER A 205 21.16 -5.83 8.97
C SER A 205 20.04 -4.78 8.92
N GLN A 206 20.28 -3.65 8.23
CA GLN A 206 19.36 -2.54 8.07
C GLN A 206 18.72 -2.56 6.68
N PRO A 207 17.39 -2.34 6.57
CA PRO A 207 16.70 -2.28 5.30
C PRO A 207 17.21 -1.09 4.46
N GLY A 208 17.38 -1.27 3.16
CA GLY A 208 17.57 -0.15 2.25
C GLY A 208 16.34 0.75 2.31
N LEU A 209 16.53 2.05 2.55
CA LEU A 209 15.45 3.04 2.60
C LEU A 209 15.82 4.24 1.74
N LEU A 210 14.87 4.70 0.94
CA LEU A 210 15.03 5.87 0.07
C LEU A 210 13.84 6.80 0.25
N ASN A 211 14.07 8.03 0.66
CA ASN A 211 13.08 9.10 0.61
C ASN A 211 13.25 9.85 -0.72
N PRO A 212 12.32 9.70 -1.69
CA PRO A 212 12.47 10.29 -3.00
C PRO A 212 12.15 11.79 -3.01
N TYR A 213 11.35 12.29 -2.05
CA TYR A 213 10.81 13.66 -2.11
C TYR A 213 11.88 14.76 -2.18
N PRO A 214 13.01 14.70 -1.45
CA PRO A 214 14.07 15.71 -1.54
C PRO A 214 14.69 15.84 -2.93
N SER A 215 14.62 14.78 -3.75
CA SER A 215 15.08 14.83 -5.14
C SER A 215 14.21 15.73 -6.02
N PHE A 216 13.00 16.09 -5.58
CA PHE A 216 12.06 16.96 -6.30
C PHE A 216 12.08 18.41 -5.80
N ARG A 217 13.13 18.80 -5.05
CA ARG A 217 13.37 20.17 -4.57
C ARG A 217 12.12 20.80 -3.92
N PRO A 218 11.64 20.24 -2.80
CA PRO A 218 10.46 20.74 -2.08
C PRO A 218 10.68 22.17 -1.56
N THR A 219 9.64 23.01 -1.64
CA THR A 219 9.70 24.41 -1.15
C THR A 219 9.67 24.53 0.38
N CYS A 220 9.20 23.50 1.08
CA CYS A 220 9.08 23.47 2.54
C CYS A 220 10.34 22.92 3.26
N GLY A 221 11.42 22.66 2.52
CA GLY A 221 12.64 22.08 3.07
C GLY A 221 12.50 20.57 3.29
N HIS A 222 12.86 20.08 4.47
CA HIS A 222 12.88 18.65 4.74
C HIS A 222 11.46 18.07 4.75
N ILE A 223 11.22 16.96 4.03
CA ILE A 223 9.90 16.32 3.86
C ILE A 223 10.08 14.83 3.54
N TRP A 224 9.10 14.00 3.89
CA TRP A 224 9.07 12.57 3.59
C TRP A 224 7.63 12.11 3.29
N PRO A 225 7.44 11.02 2.54
CA PRO A 225 6.11 10.46 2.28
C PRO A 225 5.47 9.87 3.54
N ARG A 226 4.13 9.91 3.63
CA ARG A 226 3.38 9.29 4.72
C ARG A 226 3.77 7.82 4.90
N GLY A 227 4.06 7.45 6.16
CA GLY A 227 4.46 6.10 6.55
C GLY A 227 5.92 5.75 6.27
N PHE A 228 6.76 6.73 5.91
CA PHE A 228 8.20 6.53 5.91
C PHE A 228 8.67 6.20 7.34
N PRO A 229 9.58 5.22 7.55
CA PRO A 229 10.00 4.82 8.89
C PRO A 229 10.57 6.00 9.70
N LEU A 230 9.90 6.35 10.80
CA LEU A 230 10.24 7.54 11.60
C LEU A 230 11.66 7.49 12.19
N ASP A 231 12.21 6.30 12.44
CA ASP A 231 13.60 6.13 12.87
C ASP A 231 14.61 6.72 11.87
N PHE A 232 14.22 6.85 10.60
CA PHE A 232 15.10 7.20 9.50
C PHE A 232 14.74 8.51 8.81
N VAL A 233 13.66 9.20 9.19
CA VAL A 233 13.28 10.47 8.54
C VAL A 233 14.37 11.53 8.66
N GLN A 234 15.20 11.49 9.70
CA GLN A 234 16.34 12.41 9.85
C GLN A 234 17.68 11.84 9.35
N SER A 235 17.72 10.58 8.91
CA SER A 235 18.94 9.92 8.46
C SER A 235 19.35 10.44 7.08
N PRO A 236 20.50 11.13 6.93
CA PRO A 236 20.96 11.64 5.64
C PRO A 236 21.15 10.53 4.59
N GLN A 237 21.41 9.30 5.03
CA GLN A 237 21.55 8.13 4.16
C GLN A 237 20.25 7.78 3.41
N THR A 238 19.10 8.33 3.81
CA THR A 238 17.83 8.06 3.11
C THR A 238 17.49 9.11 2.06
N PHE A 239 18.04 10.33 2.13
CA PHE A 239 17.65 11.44 1.25
C PHE A 239 18.82 12.17 0.58
N ASN A 240 20.03 12.07 1.12
CA ASN A 240 21.24 12.68 0.56
C ASN A 240 22.00 11.63 -0.26
N ARG A 241 21.41 11.21 -1.38
CA ARG A 241 21.98 10.21 -2.28
C ARG A 241 22.31 10.82 -3.64
N SER A 242 23.37 10.31 -4.25
CA SER A 242 23.68 10.63 -5.64
C SER A 242 22.74 9.87 -6.57
N LEU A 243 22.12 10.58 -7.50
CA LEU A 243 21.27 10.01 -8.54
C LEU A 243 22.09 9.73 -9.80
N LEU A 244 21.75 8.66 -10.50
CA LEU A 244 22.26 8.37 -11.84
C LEU A 244 21.17 8.30 -12.88
N PRO A 245 21.43 8.89 -14.06
CA PRO A 245 20.62 8.60 -15.23
C PRO A 245 20.84 7.13 -15.63
N VAL A 246 19.75 6.40 -15.80
CA VAL A 246 19.72 5.06 -16.40
C VAL A 246 18.56 4.99 -17.40
N GLN A 247 18.64 4.03 -18.33
CA GLN A 247 17.56 3.76 -19.27
C GLN A 247 16.78 2.53 -18.82
N LEU A 248 15.44 2.63 -18.85
CA LEU A 248 14.59 1.46 -18.68
C LEU A 248 14.42 0.68 -20.00
N SER A 249 14.39 -0.65 -19.91
CA SER A 249 14.08 -1.53 -21.05
C SER A 249 12.58 -1.63 -21.34
N ARG A 250 11.72 -1.23 -20.39
CA ARG A 250 10.26 -1.21 -20.51
C ARG A 250 9.63 -0.20 -19.53
N PRO A 251 8.36 0.21 -19.69
CA PRO A 251 7.69 1.09 -18.75
C PRO A 251 7.64 0.53 -17.32
N PRO A 252 7.85 1.36 -16.26
CA PRO A 252 7.75 0.92 -14.89
C PRO A 252 6.28 0.73 -14.50
N ALA A 253 6.00 -0.37 -13.81
CA ALA A 253 4.63 -0.80 -13.54
C ALA A 253 3.89 0.04 -12.50
N ILE A 254 4.60 0.80 -11.66
CA ILE A 254 3.99 1.70 -10.65
C ILE A 254 4.67 3.06 -10.74
N GLN A 255 3.87 4.11 -10.96
CA GLN A 255 4.34 5.48 -11.16
C GLN A 255 3.53 6.42 -10.26
N GLN A 256 4.12 6.88 -9.17
CA GLN A 256 3.47 7.84 -8.28
C GLN A 256 3.86 9.26 -8.64
N PHE A 257 2.87 10.14 -8.84
CA PHE A 257 3.10 11.57 -8.90
C PHE A 257 3.10 12.19 -7.52
N LEU A 258 3.79 13.32 -7.40
CA LEU A 258 3.70 14.16 -6.21
C LEU A 258 2.45 15.06 -6.26
N ALA A 259 2.10 15.63 -5.11
CA ALA A 259 1.01 16.57 -4.95
C ALA A 259 1.55 17.89 -4.39
N ASP A 260 1.17 19.01 -4.99
CA ASP A 260 1.53 20.34 -4.50
C ASP A 260 0.54 20.84 -3.44
N GLU A 261 1.01 21.84 -2.70
CA GLU A 261 0.36 22.56 -1.61
C GLU A 261 0.16 21.71 -0.36
N ASP A 262 -0.52 20.58 -0.45
CA ASP A 262 -0.79 19.70 0.69
C ASP A 262 -0.45 18.23 0.40
N PRO A 263 0.85 17.89 0.23
CA PRO A 263 1.28 16.54 -0.13
C PRO A 263 0.85 15.47 0.88
N ASP A 264 0.86 14.21 0.44
CA ASP A 264 0.60 13.07 1.31
C ASP A 264 1.79 12.79 2.26
N VAL A 265 1.77 13.53 3.35
CA VAL A 265 2.69 13.44 4.50
C VAL A 265 1.91 13.01 5.74
N ASP A 266 2.61 12.37 6.67
CA ASP A 266 1.99 11.88 7.91
C ASP A 266 1.56 13.02 8.85
N ALA A 267 0.75 12.66 9.84
CA ALA A 267 0.25 13.58 10.84
C ALA A 267 1.36 14.22 11.67
N ILE A 268 2.50 13.55 11.89
CA ILE A 268 3.64 14.13 12.61
C ILE A 268 4.20 15.31 11.85
N PHE A 269 4.38 15.18 10.53
CA PHE A 269 4.77 16.30 9.68
C PHE A 269 3.77 17.45 9.81
N ARG A 270 2.47 17.18 9.66
CA ARG A 270 1.41 18.21 9.71
C ARG A 270 1.33 18.93 11.06
N LEU A 271 1.59 18.21 12.15
CA LEU A 271 1.58 18.76 13.51
C LEU A 271 2.83 19.57 13.84
N THR A 272 3.94 19.34 13.13
CA THR A 272 5.25 19.91 13.50
C THR A 272 5.84 20.85 12.45
N ARG A 273 5.27 20.91 11.24
CA ARG A 273 5.79 21.71 10.12
C ARG A 273 4.68 22.46 9.38
N PRO A 274 5.00 23.63 8.81
CA PRO A 274 4.05 24.40 8.04
C PRO A 274 3.81 23.80 6.65
N LEU A 275 2.59 24.02 6.16
CA LEU A 275 2.17 23.90 4.76
C LEU A 275 1.80 25.32 4.27
N PRO A 276 1.82 25.62 2.95
CA PRO A 276 1.91 24.69 1.83
C PRO A 276 3.33 24.19 1.49
N CYS A 277 3.42 23.07 0.79
CA CYS A 277 4.65 22.57 0.18
C CYS A 277 4.44 22.16 -1.28
N SER A 278 5.31 22.64 -2.17
CA SER A 278 5.26 22.32 -3.61
C SER A 278 6.61 21.78 -4.08
N PHE A 279 6.61 21.08 -5.21
CA PHE A 279 7.79 20.43 -5.76
C PHE A 279 8.25 21.06 -7.07
N GLN A 280 9.53 21.42 -7.16
CA GLN A 280 10.12 22.07 -8.32
C GLN A 280 10.73 21.06 -9.33
N GLY A 281 10.61 19.76 -9.07
CA GLY A 281 11.18 18.69 -9.89
C GLY A 281 12.70 18.51 -9.72
N PRO A 282 13.33 17.50 -10.33
CA PRO A 282 14.76 17.18 -10.17
C PRO A 282 15.78 18.18 -10.72
N GLY A 283 15.32 19.25 -11.37
CA GLY A 283 16.16 20.25 -12.03
C GLY A 283 16.21 20.10 -13.55
N GLU A 284 16.61 21.17 -14.23
CA GLU A 284 16.79 21.17 -15.68
C GLU A 284 17.97 20.28 -16.10
N GLY A 285 17.87 19.68 -17.30
CA GLY A 285 18.92 18.82 -17.84
C GLY A 285 19.10 17.47 -17.16
N ARG A 286 18.17 17.08 -16.27
CA ARG A 286 18.13 15.75 -15.63
C ARG A 286 16.83 15.03 -15.97
N PRO A 287 16.83 13.68 -15.96
CA PRO A 287 15.58 12.94 -15.99
C PRO A 287 14.63 13.42 -14.89
N GLN A 288 13.35 13.57 -15.22
CA GLN A 288 12.36 14.11 -14.27
C GLN A 288 11.80 13.05 -13.32
N VAL A 289 12.12 11.78 -13.56
CA VAL A 289 11.59 10.62 -12.84
C VAL A 289 12.67 10.07 -11.91
N VAL A 290 12.27 9.67 -10.70
CA VAL A 290 13.15 9.03 -9.71
C VAL A 290 12.64 7.63 -9.42
N ALA A 291 13.43 6.62 -9.74
CA ALA A 291 13.16 5.23 -9.45
C ALA A 291 13.69 4.81 -8.08
N VAL A 292 12.94 3.90 -7.45
CA VAL A 292 13.36 3.21 -6.24
C VAL A 292 14.10 1.93 -6.64
N PRO A 293 15.41 1.81 -6.36
CA PRO A 293 16.15 0.61 -6.73
C PRO A 293 15.67 -0.62 -5.93
N PRO A 294 15.88 -1.84 -6.45
CA PRO A 294 15.66 -3.07 -5.69
C PRO A 294 16.41 -3.04 -4.36
N GLN A 295 15.85 -3.73 -3.35
CA GLN A 295 16.35 -3.75 -1.98
C GLN A 295 16.20 -2.42 -1.21
N PHE A 296 15.68 -1.37 -1.85
CA PHE A 296 15.29 -0.13 -1.17
C PHE A 296 13.78 -0.03 -1.06
N PHE A 297 13.32 0.33 0.13
CA PHE A 297 11.92 0.56 0.41
C PHE A 297 11.57 2.05 0.46
N THR A 298 10.41 2.38 -0.07
CA THR A 298 9.75 3.67 0.12
C THR A 298 8.24 3.50 0.00
N PRO A 299 7.44 4.15 0.85
CA PRO A 299 6.00 4.06 0.76
C PRO A 299 5.51 4.86 -0.45
N TYR A 300 4.51 4.32 -1.12
CA TYR A 300 3.73 4.99 -2.16
C TYR A 300 2.24 4.91 -1.75
N ASN A 301 1.38 5.79 -2.24
CA ASN A 301 0.01 5.95 -1.76
C ASN A 301 -1.02 5.71 -2.86
N ALA A 302 -2.30 5.84 -2.50
CA ALA A 302 -3.44 5.68 -3.39
C ALA A 302 -4.05 7.02 -3.85
N GLN A 303 -3.26 8.10 -3.84
CA GLN A 303 -3.76 9.46 -4.10
C GLN A 303 -3.50 9.92 -5.54
N CYS A 304 -2.37 9.56 -6.14
CA CYS A 304 -2.02 9.99 -7.48
C CYS A 304 -1.03 9.01 -8.13
N THR A 305 -1.45 7.76 -8.27
CA THR A 305 -0.56 6.66 -8.66
C THR A 305 -1.09 5.92 -9.89
N VAL A 306 -0.26 5.80 -10.92
CA VAL A 306 -0.53 4.97 -12.10
C VAL A 306 -0.01 3.56 -11.84
N HIS A 307 -0.86 2.58 -12.07
CA HIS A 307 -0.55 1.17 -12.11
C HIS A 307 -0.71 0.66 -13.54
N LEU A 308 0.30 -0.02 -14.06
CA LEU A 308 0.21 -0.75 -15.32
C LEU A 308 -0.21 -2.20 -15.05
N TYR A 309 -0.73 -2.86 -16.09
CA TYR A 309 -1.25 -4.22 -16.04
C TYR A 309 -0.34 -5.19 -15.28
N GLU A 310 0.99 -5.10 -15.44
CA GLU A 310 1.97 -5.95 -14.78
C GLU A 310 1.98 -5.88 -13.24
N ALA A 311 1.37 -4.84 -12.65
CA ALA A 311 1.32 -4.65 -11.20
C ALA A 311 -0.10 -4.73 -10.60
N PHE A 312 -1.13 -5.07 -11.38
CA PHE A 312 -2.50 -5.11 -10.87
C PHE A 312 -2.71 -6.11 -9.74
N TRP A 313 -1.96 -7.22 -9.71
CA TRP A 313 -1.96 -8.15 -8.57
C TRP A 313 -1.67 -7.45 -7.22
N GLY A 314 -0.92 -6.36 -7.23
CA GLY A 314 -0.50 -5.59 -6.06
C GLY A 314 -1.40 -4.40 -5.70
N LEU A 315 -2.58 -4.25 -6.31
CA LEU A 315 -3.53 -3.17 -6.01
C LEU A 315 -4.27 -3.35 -4.68
N LEU A 316 -4.31 -4.56 -4.14
CA LEU A 316 -5.15 -4.92 -3.00
C LEU A 316 -4.83 -4.09 -1.74
N LEU A 317 -5.85 -3.38 -1.25
CA LEU A 317 -5.82 -2.61 -0.01
C LEU A 317 -6.30 -3.48 1.17
N PRO A 318 -5.49 -3.68 2.24
CA PRO A 318 -5.93 -4.39 3.44
C PRO A 318 -7.04 -3.62 4.16
N VAL A 319 -7.93 -4.35 4.83
CA VAL A 319 -9.13 -3.84 5.51
C VAL A 319 -9.20 -4.16 6.99
N THR A 320 -8.24 -4.90 7.53
CA THR A 320 -8.14 -5.13 8.98
C THR A 320 -7.27 -4.09 9.69
N VAL A 321 -6.64 -3.20 8.92
CA VAL A 321 -5.94 -2.01 9.39
C VAL A 321 -6.78 -0.75 9.16
N HIS A 322 -6.44 0.35 9.81
CA HIS A 322 -7.11 1.62 9.56
C HIS A 322 -6.92 2.09 8.11
N GLY A 323 -7.89 2.83 7.54
CA GLY A 323 -7.82 3.31 6.15
C GLY A 323 -6.57 4.12 5.84
N ARG A 324 -6.08 4.93 6.79
CA ARG A 324 -4.81 5.69 6.69
C ARG A 324 -3.53 4.85 6.73
N VAL A 325 -3.64 3.54 6.93
CA VAL A 325 -2.52 2.57 6.94
C VAL A 325 -2.55 1.71 5.66
N SER A 326 -3.74 1.51 5.11
CA SER A 326 -4.05 0.50 4.11
C SER A 326 -3.20 0.60 2.85
N ASP A 327 -3.16 1.77 2.22
CA ASP A 327 -2.43 2.02 0.97
C ASP A 327 -0.91 1.92 1.14
N ILE A 328 -0.40 2.33 2.30
CA ILE A 328 1.02 2.24 2.65
C ILE A 328 1.45 0.79 2.90
N TRP A 329 0.65 -0.01 3.59
CA TRP A 329 0.94 -1.45 3.78
C TRP A 329 0.92 -2.21 2.46
N ARG A 330 -0.08 -1.94 1.62
CA ARG A 330 -0.08 -2.41 0.23
C ARG A 330 1.21 -2.02 -0.48
N ALA A 331 1.66 -0.76 -0.34
CA ALA A 331 2.83 -0.29 -1.05
C ALA A 331 4.11 -1.07 -0.71
N TYR A 332 4.39 -1.29 0.57
CA TYR A 332 5.55 -2.06 0.99
C TYR A 332 5.48 -3.54 0.57
N LEU A 333 4.31 -4.16 0.72
CA LEU A 333 4.07 -5.54 0.30
C LEU A 333 4.30 -5.71 -1.20
N THR A 334 3.64 -4.87 -2.00
CA THR A 334 3.74 -4.89 -3.46
C THR A 334 5.17 -4.61 -3.90
N GLN A 335 5.85 -3.63 -3.32
CA GLN A 335 7.24 -3.30 -3.69
C GLN A 335 8.21 -4.45 -3.44
N LYS A 336 8.04 -5.25 -2.38
CA LYS A 336 8.87 -6.44 -2.13
C LYS A 336 8.77 -7.47 -3.26
N LEU A 337 7.55 -7.73 -3.73
CA LEU A 337 7.30 -8.72 -4.79
C LEU A 337 7.46 -8.13 -6.20
N LEU A 338 7.47 -6.80 -6.35
CA LEU A 338 7.67 -6.13 -7.63
C LEU A 338 9.05 -6.44 -8.21
N TRP A 339 10.05 -6.62 -7.35
CA TRP A 339 11.40 -7.02 -7.75
C TRP A 339 11.44 -8.45 -8.30
N ASP A 340 10.60 -9.35 -7.77
CA ASP A 340 10.52 -10.74 -8.23
C ASP A 340 9.98 -10.85 -9.66
N VAL A 341 9.33 -9.80 -10.19
CA VAL A 341 8.83 -9.72 -11.58
C VAL A 341 9.64 -8.72 -12.43
N GLY A 342 10.80 -8.28 -11.92
CA GLY A 342 11.71 -7.36 -12.62
C GLY A 342 11.14 -5.97 -12.84
N GLN A 343 10.27 -5.50 -11.94
CA GLN A 343 9.60 -4.20 -11.99
C GLN A 343 10.00 -3.34 -10.78
N VAL A 344 9.69 -2.04 -10.85
CA VAL A 344 10.05 -1.04 -9.85
C VAL A 344 8.99 0.03 -9.67
N VAL A 345 9.07 0.75 -8.56
CA VAL A 345 8.26 1.95 -8.31
C VAL A 345 9.05 3.18 -8.76
N THR A 346 8.39 4.09 -9.47
CA THR A 346 8.92 5.41 -9.80
C THR A 346 8.12 6.53 -9.17
N PHE A 347 8.80 7.63 -8.88
CA PHE A 347 8.23 8.89 -8.47
C PHE A 347 8.39 9.90 -9.61
N MET A 348 7.34 10.65 -9.86
CA MET A 348 7.25 11.63 -10.94
C MET A 348 6.96 13.02 -10.38
N PRO A 349 7.22 14.10 -11.15
CA PRO A 349 6.92 15.45 -10.71
C PRO A 349 5.47 15.64 -10.28
N SER A 350 5.22 16.73 -9.55
CA SER A 350 3.90 17.00 -9.01
C SER A 350 2.86 17.23 -10.11
N HIS A 351 1.78 16.45 -10.09
CA HIS A 351 0.74 16.45 -11.14
C HIS A 351 -0.63 16.92 -10.64
N VAL A 352 -0.84 16.91 -9.33
CA VAL A 352 -2.08 17.34 -8.67
C VAL A 352 -1.80 18.43 -7.66
N VAL A 353 -2.83 19.21 -7.34
CA VAL A 353 -2.91 20.04 -6.14
C VAL A 353 -3.95 19.40 -5.24
N HIS A 354 -3.62 19.21 -3.96
CA HIS A 354 -4.50 18.51 -3.04
C HIS A 354 -5.47 19.48 -2.36
N ASP A 355 -6.76 19.39 -2.69
CA ASP A 355 -7.83 20.20 -2.12
C ASP A 355 -8.37 19.58 -0.81
N ARG A 356 -7.49 19.42 0.20
CA ARG A 356 -7.87 18.74 1.44
C ARG A 356 -9.01 19.46 2.16
N VAL A 357 -9.97 18.66 2.64
CA VAL A 357 -10.90 19.09 3.68
C VAL A 357 -10.12 19.27 4.98
N ALA A 358 -10.43 20.30 5.77
CA ALA A 358 -9.76 20.53 7.06
C ALA A 358 -9.84 19.28 7.96
N HIS A 359 -8.68 18.69 8.26
CA HIS A 359 -8.55 17.52 9.12
C HIS A 359 -8.25 17.91 10.56
N ASP A 360 -8.62 17.02 11.48
CA ASP A 360 -8.11 17.02 12.86
C ASP A 360 -6.84 16.18 12.89
N TYR A 361 -5.68 16.84 12.82
CA TYR A 361 -4.40 16.15 12.67
C TYR A 361 -4.02 15.28 13.88
N LEU A 362 -4.60 15.51 15.06
CA LEU A 362 -4.40 14.61 16.20
C LEU A 362 -5.18 13.30 16.03
N LYS A 363 -6.39 13.35 15.44
CA LYS A 363 -7.11 12.13 15.07
C LYS A 363 -6.41 11.37 13.95
N ASP A 364 -5.84 12.07 12.98
CA ASP A 364 -5.02 11.46 11.94
C ASP A 364 -3.79 10.79 12.55
N PHE A 365 -3.11 11.44 13.50
CA PHE A 365 -2.00 10.85 14.24
C PHE A 365 -2.40 9.54 14.92
N GLN A 366 -3.52 9.52 15.65
CA GLN A 366 -4.03 8.29 16.27
C GLN A 366 -4.34 7.20 15.23
N SER A 367 -4.92 7.60 14.10
CA SER A 367 -5.32 6.72 12.99
C SER A 367 -4.14 6.13 12.21
N GLU A 368 -2.98 6.78 12.28
CA GLU A 368 -1.73 6.39 11.62
C GLU A 368 -0.76 5.65 12.57
N GLY A 369 -1.22 5.26 13.77
CA GLY A 369 -0.37 4.65 14.81
C GLY A 369 0.46 3.46 14.32
N ASP A 370 -0.10 2.60 13.47
CA ASP A 370 0.62 1.47 12.87
C ASP A 370 1.77 1.93 11.96
N LEU A 371 1.58 2.99 11.18
CA LEU A 371 2.65 3.55 10.36
C LEU A 371 3.78 4.12 11.22
N GLN A 372 3.44 4.81 12.29
CA GLN A 372 4.41 5.45 13.18
C GLN A 372 5.22 4.41 13.96
N LEU A 373 4.57 3.35 14.42
CA LEU A 373 5.15 2.40 15.38
C LEU A 373 5.68 1.11 14.73
N LYS A 374 5.18 0.72 13.55
CA LYS A 374 5.48 -0.59 12.94
C LYS A 374 6.26 -0.51 11.63
N SER A 375 6.36 0.65 10.95
CA SER A 375 6.99 0.72 9.61
C SER A 375 8.45 0.25 9.60
N THR A 376 9.26 0.63 10.61
CA THR A 376 10.65 0.13 10.73
C THR A 376 10.70 -1.39 10.84
N ALA A 377 9.84 -2.00 11.65
CA ALA A 377 9.79 -3.45 11.81
C ALA A 377 9.32 -4.14 10.52
N LEU A 378 8.33 -3.55 9.82
CA LEU A 378 7.83 -4.05 8.55
C LEU A 378 8.94 -4.08 7.49
N VAL A 379 9.62 -2.95 7.24
CA VAL A 379 10.68 -2.90 6.22
C VAL A 379 11.86 -3.79 6.57
N SER A 380 12.19 -3.93 7.86
CA SER A 380 13.24 -4.83 8.33
C SER A 380 12.88 -6.30 8.08
N PHE A 381 11.63 -6.67 8.33
CA PHE A 381 11.12 -8.00 8.01
C PHE A 381 11.13 -8.25 6.48
N LEU A 382 10.59 -7.33 5.68
CA LEU A 382 10.52 -7.48 4.23
C LEU A 382 11.89 -7.56 3.57
N ALA A 383 12.89 -6.84 4.10
CA ALA A 383 14.27 -6.93 3.63
C ALA A 383 14.84 -8.35 3.79
N ARG A 384 14.48 -9.05 4.87
CA ARG A 384 14.93 -10.43 5.15
C ARG A 384 14.01 -11.51 4.58
N TRP A 385 12.77 -11.18 4.25
CA TRP A 385 11.81 -12.15 3.75
C TRP A 385 12.23 -12.67 2.37
N SER A 386 12.10 -13.97 2.18
CA SER A 386 12.29 -14.66 0.91
C SER A 386 11.24 -15.75 0.77
N SER A 387 11.07 -16.25 -0.44
CA SER A 387 10.19 -17.36 -0.77
C SER A 387 10.88 -18.24 -1.82
N ASP A 388 10.72 -19.54 -1.67
CA ASP A 388 11.09 -20.57 -2.63
C ASP A 388 9.93 -20.95 -3.57
N ALA A 389 8.76 -20.33 -3.40
CA ALA A 389 7.58 -20.66 -4.19
C ALA A 389 7.82 -20.35 -5.69
N PRO A 390 7.37 -21.25 -6.58
CA PRO A 390 7.68 -21.18 -8.01
C PRO A 390 6.82 -20.16 -8.76
N THR A 391 5.72 -19.69 -8.18
CA THR A 391 4.82 -18.72 -8.83
C THR A 391 4.65 -17.45 -8.01
N LEU A 392 4.38 -16.33 -8.70
CA LEU A 392 4.03 -15.06 -8.05
C LEU A 392 2.79 -15.19 -7.16
N VAL A 393 1.80 -15.98 -7.60
CA VAL A 393 0.55 -16.21 -6.86
C VAL A 393 0.82 -16.79 -5.46
N GLU A 394 1.63 -17.85 -5.40
CA GLU A 394 2.01 -18.47 -4.13
C GLU A 394 2.84 -17.51 -3.26
N ARG A 395 3.73 -16.71 -3.86
CA ARG A 395 4.51 -15.70 -3.15
C ARG A 395 3.63 -14.60 -2.53
N ILE A 396 2.60 -14.15 -3.25
CA ILE A 396 1.63 -13.17 -2.74
C ILE A 396 0.94 -13.75 -1.50
N GLU A 397 0.39 -14.97 -1.59
CA GLU A 397 -0.30 -15.61 -0.46
C GLU A 397 0.63 -15.82 0.74
N GLN A 398 1.84 -16.34 0.51
CA GLN A 398 2.83 -16.55 1.57
C GLN A 398 3.22 -15.24 2.26
N LEU A 399 3.34 -14.14 1.51
CA LEU A 399 3.70 -12.86 2.08
C LEU A 399 2.55 -12.30 2.94
N TRP A 400 1.30 -12.36 2.48
CA TRP A 400 0.13 -12.00 3.30
C TRP A 400 0.03 -12.84 4.58
N ALA A 401 0.26 -14.15 4.50
CA ALA A 401 0.33 -15.03 5.65
C ALA A 401 1.46 -14.62 6.62
N ALA A 402 2.64 -14.27 6.09
CA ALA A 402 3.77 -13.86 6.90
C ALA A 402 3.55 -12.51 7.62
N LEU A 403 2.82 -11.57 6.99
CA LEU A 403 2.37 -10.32 7.64
C LEU A 403 1.36 -10.62 8.75
N TYR A 404 0.42 -11.52 8.49
CA TYR A 404 -0.53 -11.98 9.50
C TYR A 404 0.20 -12.55 10.71
N MET A 405 1.11 -13.51 10.53
CA MET A 405 1.88 -14.16 11.61
C MET A 405 2.63 -13.18 12.52
N ARG A 406 2.89 -11.97 12.03
CA ARG A 406 3.62 -10.89 12.73
C ARG A 406 2.73 -9.76 13.24
N GLY A 407 1.42 -9.77 12.97
CA GLY A 407 0.46 -8.76 13.44
C GLY A 407 0.54 -7.41 12.74
N PHE A 408 0.98 -7.42 11.48
CA PHE A 408 0.81 -6.25 10.61
C PHE A 408 -0.61 -6.14 10.07
N VAL A 409 -1.28 -7.28 9.90
CA VAL A 409 -2.66 -7.44 9.41
C VAL A 409 -3.30 -8.64 10.12
N GLU A 410 -4.63 -8.76 10.08
CA GLU A 410 -5.40 -9.87 10.66
C GLU A 410 -5.82 -10.92 9.62
N LEU A 411 -6.35 -12.05 10.09
CA LEU A 411 -6.72 -13.19 9.23
C LEU A 411 -7.72 -12.81 8.12
N GLY A 412 -8.54 -11.78 8.38
CA GLY A 412 -9.45 -11.21 7.39
C GLY A 412 -8.73 -10.75 6.11
N ASP A 413 -7.54 -10.17 6.23
CA ASP A 413 -6.76 -9.71 5.08
C ASP A 413 -6.11 -10.86 4.32
N VAL A 414 -5.72 -11.95 4.99
CA VAL A 414 -5.26 -13.18 4.31
C VAL A 414 -6.39 -13.76 3.46
N ARG A 415 -7.60 -13.86 4.02
CA ARG A 415 -8.79 -14.34 3.29
C ARG A 415 -9.18 -13.41 2.15
N LEU A 416 -9.11 -12.10 2.38
CA LEU A 416 -9.32 -11.09 1.34
C LEU A 416 -8.29 -11.24 0.21
N ALA A 417 -7.01 -11.44 0.53
CA ALA A 417 -5.97 -11.68 -0.47
C ALA A 417 -6.19 -12.95 -1.27
N GLN A 418 -6.65 -14.02 -0.62
CA GLN A 418 -7.02 -15.24 -1.32
C GLN A 418 -8.22 -15.02 -2.26
N ALA A 419 -9.25 -14.30 -1.81
CA ALA A 419 -10.39 -13.94 -2.63
C ALA A 419 -9.98 -13.05 -3.82
N TRP A 420 -9.12 -12.06 -3.59
CA TRP A 420 -8.55 -11.19 -4.62
C TRP A 420 -7.82 -11.97 -5.71
N ILE A 421 -6.95 -12.91 -5.34
CA ILE A 421 -6.28 -13.79 -6.29
C ILE A 421 -7.29 -14.60 -7.10
N ARG A 422 -8.31 -15.20 -6.46
CA ARG A 422 -9.36 -15.96 -7.17
C ARG A 422 -10.11 -15.10 -8.16
N ASP A 423 -10.47 -13.89 -7.75
CA ASP A 423 -11.17 -12.94 -8.61
C ASP A 423 -10.32 -12.53 -9.79
N LEU A 424 -9.03 -12.19 -9.59
CA LEU A 424 -8.10 -11.89 -10.68
C LEU A 424 -8.02 -13.03 -11.69
N ILE A 425 -7.87 -14.27 -11.23
CA ILE A 425 -7.87 -15.43 -12.13
C ILE A 425 -9.23 -15.56 -12.85
N SER A 426 -10.34 -15.36 -12.14
CA SER A 426 -11.69 -15.48 -12.67
C SER A 426 -12.01 -14.43 -13.72
N VAL A 427 -11.44 -13.22 -13.63
CA VAL A 427 -11.60 -12.17 -14.66
C VAL A 427 -10.55 -12.28 -15.78
N GLY A 428 -9.70 -13.31 -15.74
CA GLY A 428 -8.71 -13.59 -16.78
C GLY A 428 -7.46 -12.70 -16.70
N TYR A 429 -7.09 -12.23 -15.52
CA TYR A 429 -5.82 -11.53 -15.31
C TYR A 429 -4.63 -12.49 -15.44
N ASP A 430 -3.67 -12.12 -16.28
CA ASP A 430 -2.45 -12.87 -16.53
C ASP A 430 -1.35 -12.43 -15.56
N PHE A 431 -1.11 -13.21 -14.51
CA PHE A 431 -0.02 -12.95 -13.57
C PHE A 431 1.34 -13.00 -14.29
N PRO A 432 2.25 -12.03 -14.06
CA PRO A 432 3.60 -12.07 -14.59
C PRO A 432 4.38 -13.31 -14.14
N GLU A 433 5.31 -13.76 -14.99
CA GLU A 433 6.31 -14.75 -14.60
C GLU A 433 7.38 -14.14 -13.70
N LEU A 434 8.00 -14.96 -12.87
CA LEU A 434 9.11 -14.54 -12.02
C LEU A 434 10.35 -14.23 -12.89
N GLN A 435 11.02 -13.12 -12.58
CA GLN A 435 12.24 -12.62 -13.22
C GLN A 435 13.32 -12.40 -12.14
N LEU A 436 13.55 -13.42 -11.30
CA LEU A 436 14.47 -13.32 -10.16
C LEU A 436 15.88 -12.90 -10.61
N GLY A 437 16.43 -11.87 -9.97
CA GLY A 437 17.75 -11.32 -10.29
C GLY A 437 17.82 -10.45 -11.55
N LYS A 438 16.73 -10.37 -12.33
CA LYS A 438 16.67 -9.54 -13.55
C LYS A 438 15.83 -8.31 -13.29
N ILE A 439 16.45 -7.13 -13.39
CA ILE A 439 15.74 -5.86 -13.26
C ILE A 439 15.77 -5.13 -14.59
N MET A 440 14.71 -4.37 -14.83
CA MET A 440 14.42 -3.65 -16.06
C MET A 440 15.35 -2.49 -16.45
N TRP A 441 16.51 -2.29 -15.80
CA TRP A 441 17.44 -1.21 -16.19
C TRP A 441 18.48 -1.72 -17.19
N VAL A 442 18.81 -0.88 -18.17
CA VAL A 442 19.99 -1.05 -19.03
C VAL A 442 21.11 -0.19 -18.44
N PRO A 443 22.28 -0.77 -18.08
CA PRO A 443 23.40 0.01 -17.59
C PRO A 443 23.84 1.03 -18.66
N ALA A 444 24.14 2.26 -18.25
CA ALA A 444 24.76 3.23 -19.15
C ALA A 444 26.17 2.73 -19.57
N ASP A 445 26.63 3.09 -20.77
CA ASP A 445 27.96 2.70 -21.28
C ASP A 445 29.05 2.92 -20.20
N GLY A 446 29.75 1.83 -19.85
CA GLY A 446 30.82 1.84 -18.84
C GLY A 446 30.42 1.41 -17.42
N MET A 447 29.16 1.00 -17.16
CA MET A 447 28.81 0.29 -15.93
C MET A 447 29.09 -1.22 -16.04
N PRO A 448 29.52 -1.89 -14.95
CA PRO A 448 29.62 -3.34 -14.94
C PRO A 448 28.24 -3.96 -15.18
N SER A 449 28.16 -4.90 -16.13
CA SER A 449 26.93 -5.65 -16.41
C SER A 449 26.54 -6.47 -15.19
N THR A 450 25.26 -6.45 -14.84
CA THR A 450 24.67 -7.31 -13.80
C THR A 450 24.69 -8.81 -14.14
N ASP A 451 25.24 -9.19 -15.30
CA ASP A 451 25.45 -10.59 -15.71
C ASP A 451 26.61 -11.28 -14.97
N GLU A 452 27.35 -10.56 -14.12
CA GLU A 452 28.14 -11.22 -13.08
C GLU A 452 27.19 -11.84 -12.08
N LYS A 453 26.89 -13.12 -12.29
CA LYS A 453 26.27 -14.02 -11.33
C LYS A 453 26.84 -13.76 -9.94
N HIS A 454 26.12 -13.02 -9.13
CA HIS A 454 26.19 -13.19 -7.69
C HIS A 454 25.53 -14.53 -7.39
N GLU A 455 26.31 -15.60 -7.49
CA GLU A 455 26.08 -16.80 -6.68
C GLU A 455 26.19 -16.36 -5.21
N LEU A 456 25.03 -16.05 -4.62
CA LEU A 456 24.81 -15.96 -3.17
C LEU A 456 23.43 -16.55 -2.85
#